data_AF-A0A3S0F5X5-F1
#
_entry.id   AF-A0A3S0F5X5-F1
#
_cell.length_a   1.000
_cell.length_b   1.000
_cell.length_c   1.000
_cell.angle_alpha   90.00
_cell.angle_beta   90.00
_cell.angle_gamma   90.00
#
_symmetry.space_group_name_H-M   'P 1'
#
loop_
_entity.id
_entity.type
_entity.pdbx_description
1 polymer ?
#
loop_
_entity_poly.entity_id
_entity_poly.type
_entity_poly.pdbx_seq_one_letter_code
_entity_poly.pdbx_strand_id
1 'polypeptide(L)'
;MKKQFQFIAALLLAIVGQTSYGQDKEITFSNDLNAYYSKIKAKDTVIRFFEPKINDITLNPDATFEFWSRPNESCFTWHSYKGTWKKSNDTLIFSDNYQIEENDTKATYKKDSRQEFVLTFKTDKGSVLKNKSIKVQYEYDFDAHIDSPEKTLSIGTNNSVVIPYKDIPNFNKLAAIRIEYLLNYTEKRHNYLTENKTVNIRQGDIPNIINVEFVESPNKEMVYRTIKAVVKDDTLKITSNSKTKTTLPDYYRDIEFEDSYTLNK
;
A
#
# COMPACT_ATOMS: atom_id res chain seq x y z
N MET A 1 -22.17 17.57 -32.83
CA MET A 1 -22.24 16.83 -31.55
C MET A 1 -20.97 17.07 -30.74
N LYS A 2 -20.86 18.22 -30.06
CA LYS A 2 -19.74 18.58 -29.18
C LYS A 2 -20.27 19.64 -28.22
N LYS A 3 -20.98 19.24 -27.15
CA LYS A 3 -21.48 20.17 -26.11
C LYS A 3 -22.14 19.43 -24.93
N GLN A 4 -21.50 18.40 -24.35
CA GLN A 4 -21.99 17.81 -23.08
C GLN A 4 -20.90 17.37 -22.08
N PHE A 5 -19.61 17.48 -22.39
CA PHE A 5 -18.54 16.97 -21.50
C PHE A 5 -17.82 18.03 -20.65
N GLN A 6 -18.29 19.29 -20.62
CA GLN A 6 -17.68 20.34 -19.78
C GLN A 6 -18.44 20.67 -18.49
N PHE A 7 -19.57 20.02 -18.21
CA PHE A 7 -20.39 20.35 -17.03
C PHE A 7 -20.12 19.49 -15.78
N ILE A 8 -19.36 18.39 -15.88
CA ILE A 8 -19.05 17.55 -14.70
C ILE A 8 -17.74 17.99 -14.01
N ALA A 9 -16.76 18.51 -14.76
CA ALA A 9 -15.51 19.00 -14.18
C ALA A 9 -15.68 20.30 -13.38
N ALA A 10 -16.65 21.14 -13.74
CA ALA A 10 -16.93 22.39 -13.02
C ALA A 10 -17.69 22.18 -11.69
N LEU A 11 -18.39 21.05 -11.52
CA LEU A 11 -19.12 20.75 -10.27
C LEU A 11 -18.21 20.12 -9.19
N LEU A 12 -17.10 19.49 -9.58
CA LEU A 12 -16.10 18.92 -8.66
C LEU A 12 -15.05 19.95 -8.20
N LEU A 13 -14.81 21.02 -8.98
CA LEU A 13 -13.92 22.13 -8.61
C LEU A 13 -14.58 23.18 -7.69
N ALA A 14 -15.90 23.15 -7.53
CA ALA A 14 -16.64 24.05 -6.64
C ALA A 14 -16.64 23.61 -5.15
N ILE A 15 -15.88 22.58 -4.78
CA ILE A 15 -15.67 22.16 -3.38
C ILE A 15 -14.43 22.85 -2.78
N VAL A 16 -13.71 23.68 -3.56
CA VAL A 16 -12.67 24.55 -3.04
C VAL A 16 -13.31 25.85 -2.58
N GLY A 17 -13.53 25.99 -1.27
CA GLY A 17 -13.84 27.29 -0.66
C GLY A 17 -15.24 27.42 -0.02
N GLN A 18 -15.58 26.52 0.90
CA GLN A 18 -16.37 26.95 2.06
C GLN A 18 -15.52 26.69 3.30
N THR A 19 -14.56 27.59 3.52
CA THR A 19 -13.84 27.69 4.79
C THR A 19 -14.88 27.98 5.87
N SER A 20 -15.10 27.02 6.75
CA SER A 20 -15.85 27.25 7.97
C SER A 20 -15.05 28.21 8.85
N TYR A 21 -15.35 29.51 8.73
CA TYR A 21 -14.93 30.53 9.68
C TYR A 21 -15.41 30.14 11.08
N GLY A 22 -14.48 29.97 12.03
CA GLY A 22 -14.81 29.83 13.45
C GLY A 22 -13.84 29.06 14.34
N GLN A 23 -12.78 28.44 13.81
CA GLN A 23 -11.79 27.72 14.62
C GLN A 23 -10.42 28.40 14.54
N ASP A 24 -10.02 29.06 15.63
CA ASP A 24 -8.75 29.81 15.70
C ASP A 24 -7.57 28.97 16.24
N LYS A 25 -7.85 27.79 16.78
CA LYS A 25 -6.88 26.87 17.38
C LYS A 25 -7.14 25.43 16.97
N GLU A 26 -6.10 24.63 16.96
CA GLU A 26 -6.22 23.19 16.82
C GLU A 26 -7.14 22.60 17.91
N ILE A 27 -8.00 21.66 17.51
CA ILE A 27 -8.87 20.91 18.41
C ILE A 27 -8.52 19.44 18.25
N THR A 28 -8.19 18.77 19.34
CA THR A 28 -7.86 17.34 19.32
C THR A 28 -8.83 16.57 20.20
N PHE A 29 -9.45 15.55 19.62
CA PHE A 29 -10.18 14.52 20.33
C PHE A 29 -9.30 13.29 20.44
N SER A 30 -9.12 12.77 21.64
CA SER A 30 -8.34 11.55 21.86
C SER A 30 -9.21 10.45 22.44
N ASN A 31 -8.88 9.23 22.10
CA ASN A 31 -9.25 8.05 22.87
C ASN A 31 -7.94 7.57 23.51
N ASP A 32 -7.76 7.92 24.79
CA ASP A 32 -6.50 7.71 25.49
C ASP A 32 -6.24 6.22 25.77
N LEU A 33 -5.51 5.57 24.87
CA LEU A 33 -4.95 4.23 25.07
C LEU A 33 -3.90 4.17 26.21
N ASN A 34 -3.44 5.28 26.81
CA ASN A 34 -2.60 5.22 28.03
C ASN A 34 -3.37 4.60 29.22
N ALA A 35 -4.71 4.57 29.18
CA ALA A 35 -5.51 3.81 30.13
C ALA A 35 -5.31 2.28 30.04
N TYR A 36 -4.77 1.76 28.92
CA TYR A 36 -4.47 0.33 28.74
C TYR A 36 -3.03 -0.05 29.08
N TYR A 37 -2.05 0.83 28.82
CA TYR A 37 -0.65 0.60 29.21
C TYR A 37 -0.43 0.66 30.73
N SER A 38 -1.18 1.53 31.43
CA SER A 38 -0.95 1.78 32.87
C SER A 38 -1.59 0.77 33.83
N LYS A 39 -2.47 -0.14 33.35
CA LYS A 39 -3.17 -1.11 34.23
C LYS A 39 -2.60 -2.53 34.23
N ILE A 40 -1.70 -2.88 33.32
CA ILE A 40 -1.06 -4.20 33.34
C ILE A 40 0.36 -4.03 33.87
N LYS A 41 0.47 -3.93 35.21
CA LYS A 41 1.72 -4.18 35.90
C LYS A 41 2.23 -5.55 35.46
N ALA A 42 3.39 -5.54 34.81
CA ALA A 42 4.37 -6.62 34.73
C ALA A 42 3.95 -7.93 35.42
N LYS A 43 3.40 -8.87 34.65
CA LYS A 43 3.51 -10.31 34.97
C LYS A 43 3.16 -11.28 33.85
N ASP A 44 2.51 -10.85 32.77
CA ASP A 44 2.33 -11.69 31.59
C ASP A 44 2.87 -10.96 30.36
N THR A 45 4.05 -11.38 29.89
CA THR A 45 4.69 -10.98 28.64
C THR A 45 3.95 -11.55 27.43
N VAL A 46 2.66 -11.25 27.31
CA VAL A 46 1.95 -11.37 26.05
C VAL A 46 2.03 -10.00 25.40
N ILE A 47 2.87 -9.88 24.36
CA ILE A 47 2.85 -8.73 23.45
C ILE A 47 1.43 -8.71 22.85
N ARG A 48 0.53 -7.90 23.43
CA ARG A 48 -0.79 -7.69 22.85
C ARG A 48 -0.57 -6.77 21.66
N PHE A 49 -0.60 -7.35 20.47
CA PHE A 49 -0.72 -6.58 19.24
C PHE A 49 -2.09 -5.88 19.27
N PHE A 50 -2.11 -4.61 19.64
CA PHE A 50 -3.32 -3.81 19.57
C PHE A 50 -3.76 -3.67 18.11
N GLU A 51 -5.07 -3.76 17.88
CA GLU A 51 -5.65 -3.43 16.58
C GLU A 51 -5.31 -1.95 16.28
N PRO A 52 -4.78 -1.62 15.10
CA PRO A 52 -4.35 -0.27 14.77
C PRO A 52 -5.55 0.64 14.47
N LYS A 53 -6.29 0.97 15.51
CA LYS A 53 -7.40 1.94 15.48
C LYS A 53 -6.86 3.36 15.62
N ILE A 54 -7.62 4.32 15.12
CA ILE A 54 -7.35 5.74 15.34
C ILE A 54 -7.50 6.03 16.84
N ASN A 55 -6.51 6.68 17.43
CA ASN A 55 -6.52 7.10 18.82
C ASN A 55 -6.53 8.63 18.99
N ASP A 56 -6.02 9.39 18.02
CA ASP A 56 -6.16 10.86 18.01
C ASP A 56 -6.83 11.35 16.73
N ILE A 57 -7.75 12.30 16.88
CA ILE A 57 -8.43 13.03 15.81
C ILE A 57 -8.19 14.52 16.02
N THR A 58 -7.38 15.10 15.15
CA THR A 58 -7.01 16.52 15.19
C THR A 58 -7.71 17.28 14.07
N LEU A 59 -8.35 18.39 14.43
CA LEU A 59 -8.95 19.37 13.53
C LEU A 59 -8.08 20.61 13.53
N ASN A 60 -7.54 20.99 12.38
CA ASN A 60 -6.73 22.18 12.21
C ASN A 60 -7.59 23.40 11.84
N PRO A 61 -7.16 24.63 12.19
CA PRO A 61 -7.82 25.88 11.82
C PRO A 61 -8.02 26.10 10.31
N ASP A 62 -7.14 25.51 9.49
CA ASP A 62 -7.17 25.63 8.02
C ASP A 62 -8.13 24.63 7.34
N ALA A 63 -9.07 24.06 8.10
CA ALA A 63 -10.00 23.04 7.67
C ALA A 63 -9.33 21.73 7.20
N THR A 64 -8.10 21.44 7.64
CA THR A 64 -7.46 20.13 7.49
C THR A 64 -7.59 19.28 8.75
N PHE A 65 -7.50 17.96 8.62
CA PHE A 65 -7.51 17.05 9.76
C PHE A 65 -6.31 16.11 9.74
N GLU A 66 -5.99 15.56 10.91
CA GLU A 66 -5.11 14.40 11.06
C GLU A 66 -5.78 13.33 11.92
N PHE A 67 -5.84 12.10 11.41
CA PHE A 67 -6.11 10.92 12.22
C PHE A 67 -4.80 10.22 12.50
N TRP A 68 -4.55 9.88 13.75
CA TRP A 68 -3.37 9.12 14.15
C TRP A 68 -3.78 7.79 14.73
N SER A 69 -3.05 6.74 14.35
CA SER A 69 -3.02 5.46 15.05
C SER A 69 -1.61 5.25 15.59
N ARG A 70 -1.49 5.19 16.92
CA ARG A 70 -0.22 4.96 17.62
C ARG A 70 -0.37 3.80 18.61
N PRO A 71 -0.49 2.55 18.12
CA PRO A 71 -0.87 1.40 18.95
C PRO A 71 0.22 0.91 19.90
N ASN A 72 1.50 1.30 19.69
CA ASN A 72 2.64 0.87 20.51
C ASN A 72 3.65 2.01 20.72
N GLU A 73 4.58 1.86 21.66
CA GLU A 73 5.73 2.79 21.82
C GLU A 73 6.64 2.81 20.58
N SER A 74 6.66 1.72 19.80
CA SER A 74 7.39 1.65 18.54
C SER A 74 6.67 2.40 17.41
N CYS A 75 7.33 3.42 16.87
CA CYS A 75 6.81 4.24 15.78
C CYS A 75 6.74 3.52 14.41
N PHE A 76 7.32 2.32 14.27
CA PHE A 76 7.25 1.54 13.01
C PHE A 76 5.82 1.13 12.63
N THR A 77 4.91 1.10 13.60
CA THR A 77 3.50 0.74 13.41
C THR A 77 2.57 1.94 13.47
N TRP A 78 3.13 3.16 13.51
CA TRP A 78 2.33 4.37 13.54
C TRP A 78 1.90 4.75 12.14
N HIS A 79 0.64 5.14 12.02
CA HIS A 79 0.07 5.56 10.74
C HIS A 79 -0.76 6.82 10.95
N SER A 80 -0.77 7.68 9.94
CA SER A 80 -1.63 8.85 9.92
C SER A 80 -2.36 9.02 8.60
N TYR A 81 -3.53 9.62 8.70
CA TYR A 81 -4.38 9.96 7.57
C TYR A 81 -4.68 11.45 7.63
N LYS A 82 -4.60 12.12 6.48
CA LYS A 82 -4.78 13.57 6.37
C LYS A 82 -5.75 13.89 5.25
N GLY A 83 -6.47 14.99 5.43
CA GLY A 83 -7.43 15.47 4.44
C GLY A 83 -8.09 16.75 4.91
N THR A 84 -9.29 17.02 4.42
CA THR A 84 -10.07 18.19 4.79
C THR A 84 -11.28 17.80 5.62
N TRP A 85 -11.74 18.71 6.46
CA TRP A 85 -12.99 18.52 7.21
C TRP A 85 -13.90 19.72 7.02
N LYS A 86 -15.19 19.48 7.23
CA LYS A 86 -16.22 20.53 7.33
C LYS A 86 -17.24 20.17 8.40
N LYS A 87 -17.83 21.20 9.00
CA LYS A 87 -18.88 21.05 10.00
C LYS A 87 -20.24 21.46 9.43
N SER A 88 -21.26 20.68 9.75
CA SER A 88 -22.66 21.02 9.51
C SER A 88 -23.44 20.62 10.76
N ASN A 89 -23.89 21.63 11.53
CA ASN A 89 -24.48 21.43 12.87
C ASN A 89 -23.54 20.65 13.82
N ASP A 90 -24.02 19.55 14.39
CA ASP A 90 -23.27 18.61 15.23
C ASP A 90 -22.44 17.60 14.42
N THR A 91 -22.55 17.61 13.09
CA THR A 91 -21.89 16.64 12.22
C THR A 91 -20.59 17.19 11.65
N LEU A 92 -19.50 16.45 11.83
CA LEU A 92 -18.24 16.63 11.11
C LEU A 92 -18.18 15.67 9.93
N ILE A 93 -17.68 16.17 8.80
CA ILE A 93 -17.47 15.40 7.58
C ILE A 93 -16.00 15.53 7.20
N PHE A 94 -15.27 14.43 7.24
CA PHE A 94 -13.88 14.30 6.86
C PHE A 94 -13.78 13.72 5.45
N SER A 95 -12.90 14.29 4.63
CA SER A 95 -12.70 13.90 3.23
C SER A 95 -11.21 13.73 2.95
N ASP A 96 -10.83 12.56 2.48
CA ASP A 96 -9.49 12.30 1.94
C ASP A 96 -9.58 11.64 0.56
N ASN A 97 -8.44 11.58 -0.13
CA ASN A 97 -8.31 10.78 -1.33
C ASN A 97 -6.90 10.21 -1.47
N TYR A 98 -6.80 9.08 -2.15
CA TYR A 98 -5.54 8.44 -2.49
C TYR A 98 -5.65 7.75 -3.85
N GLN A 99 -4.51 7.54 -4.51
CA GLN A 99 -4.44 6.84 -5.78
C GLN A 99 -4.11 5.36 -5.52
N ILE A 100 -4.87 4.46 -6.15
CA ILE A 100 -4.47 3.06 -6.31
C ILE A 100 -4.03 2.85 -7.77
N GLU A 101 -3.03 1.99 -7.95
CA GLU A 101 -2.42 1.72 -9.24
C GLU A 101 -2.40 0.21 -9.48
N GLU A 102 -2.69 -0.20 -10.71
CA GLU A 102 -2.56 -1.58 -11.14
C GLU A 102 -1.10 -2.03 -11.00
N ASN A 103 -0.88 -3.29 -10.61
CA ASN A 103 0.46 -3.86 -10.60
C ASN A 103 1.09 -3.74 -12.00
N ASP A 104 2.24 -3.10 -12.06
CA ASP A 104 2.96 -2.81 -13.31
C ASP A 104 3.62 -4.06 -13.94
N THR A 105 3.62 -5.17 -13.19
CA THR A 105 4.25 -6.43 -13.55
C THR A 105 3.38 -7.58 -13.06
N LYS A 106 3.05 -8.50 -13.96
CA LYS A 106 2.30 -9.73 -13.67
C LYS A 106 3.19 -10.93 -13.94
N ALA A 107 3.03 -11.98 -13.15
CA ALA A 107 3.78 -13.21 -13.33
C ALA A 107 2.84 -14.42 -13.28
N THR A 108 3.12 -15.38 -14.16
CA THR A 108 2.46 -16.69 -14.16
C THR A 108 3.52 -17.77 -14.03
N TYR A 109 3.13 -18.84 -13.35
CA TYR A 109 4.08 -19.81 -12.83
C TYR A 109 3.76 -21.21 -13.35
N LYS A 110 4.81 -21.92 -13.74
CA LYS A 110 4.77 -23.34 -14.05
C LYS A 110 6.01 -24.01 -13.48
N LYS A 111 5.86 -25.27 -13.08
CA LYS A 111 6.94 -26.12 -12.59
C LYS A 111 7.21 -27.21 -13.62
N ASP A 112 8.47 -27.48 -13.88
CA ASP A 112 8.94 -28.65 -14.62
C ASP A 112 10.23 -29.24 -13.99
N SER A 113 10.82 -30.23 -14.63
CA SER A 113 11.96 -30.98 -14.10
C SER A 113 13.33 -30.36 -14.38
N ARG A 114 13.39 -29.22 -15.07
CA ARG A 114 14.68 -28.59 -15.42
C ARG A 114 15.34 -27.98 -14.19
N GLN A 115 16.67 -28.07 -14.14
CA GLN A 115 17.48 -27.49 -13.06
C GLN A 115 17.92 -26.05 -13.38
N GLU A 116 16.98 -25.26 -13.87
CA GLU A 116 17.18 -23.87 -14.27
C GLU A 116 15.87 -23.10 -14.10
N PHE A 117 15.99 -21.80 -13.83
CA PHE A 117 14.87 -20.88 -14.02
C PHE A 117 14.83 -20.43 -15.47
N VAL A 118 13.62 -20.40 -16.04
CA VAL A 118 13.35 -19.81 -17.34
C VAL A 118 12.38 -18.67 -17.14
N LEU A 119 12.90 -17.44 -17.27
CA LEU A 119 12.13 -16.22 -17.19
C LEU A 119 11.80 -15.77 -18.62
N THR A 120 10.53 -15.70 -18.98
CA THR A 120 10.10 -15.20 -20.31
C THR A 120 9.36 -13.89 -20.13
N PHE A 121 9.73 -12.88 -20.91
CA PHE A 121 9.24 -11.52 -20.77
C PHE A 121 8.40 -11.11 -21.97
N LYS A 122 7.30 -10.40 -21.70
CA LYS A 122 6.48 -9.73 -22.72
C LYS A 122 5.86 -8.47 -22.13
N THR A 123 5.22 -7.68 -22.99
CA THR A 123 4.33 -6.61 -22.54
C THR A 123 2.88 -7.00 -22.75
N ASP A 124 1.97 -6.38 -22.02
CA ASP A 124 0.52 -6.56 -22.14
C ASP A 124 -0.02 -6.19 -23.54
N LYS A 125 0.62 -5.22 -24.22
CA LYS A 125 0.25 -4.78 -25.57
C LYS A 125 1.09 -5.43 -26.69
N GLY A 126 2.00 -6.34 -26.36
CA GLY A 126 2.87 -7.02 -27.34
C GLY A 126 3.94 -6.12 -27.96
N SER A 127 4.24 -4.98 -27.36
CA SER A 127 5.35 -4.11 -27.78
C SER A 127 6.69 -4.82 -27.66
N VAL A 128 7.64 -4.40 -28.49
CA VAL A 128 9.00 -4.91 -28.48
C VAL A 128 9.73 -4.45 -27.22
N LEU A 129 10.31 -5.40 -26.49
CA LEU A 129 11.26 -5.13 -25.40
C LEU A 129 12.57 -4.58 -25.98
N LYS A 130 12.68 -3.24 -26.04
CA LYS A 130 13.83 -2.53 -26.61
C LYS A 130 15.09 -2.68 -25.76
N ASN A 131 14.94 -2.67 -24.44
CA ASN A 131 16.04 -2.94 -23.55
C ASN A 131 16.25 -4.45 -23.49
N LYS A 132 17.45 -4.92 -23.83
CA LYS A 132 17.82 -6.33 -23.73
C LYS A 132 18.63 -6.65 -22.49
N SER A 133 18.56 -5.79 -21.48
CA SER A 133 19.21 -5.96 -20.19
C SER A 133 18.15 -6.00 -19.08
N ILE A 134 18.28 -6.96 -18.18
CA ILE A 134 17.45 -7.08 -16.98
C ILE A 134 18.34 -7.31 -15.77
N LYS A 135 18.01 -6.65 -14.66
CA LYS A 135 18.65 -6.90 -13.37
C LYS A 135 17.87 -8.00 -12.65
N VAL A 136 18.62 -8.94 -12.08
CA VAL A 136 18.11 -10.03 -11.29
C VAL A 136 18.83 -10.02 -9.95
N GLN A 137 18.08 -9.99 -8.87
CA GLN A 137 18.58 -10.07 -7.50
C GLN A 137 18.05 -11.35 -6.85
N TYR A 138 18.94 -12.09 -6.20
CA TYR A 138 18.59 -13.32 -5.47
C TYR A 138 18.35 -12.97 -4.01
N GLU A 139 17.11 -13.12 -3.56
CA GLU A 139 16.70 -12.87 -2.17
C GLU A 139 16.64 -14.19 -1.42
N TYR A 140 17.26 -14.25 -0.25
CA TYR A 140 17.32 -15.44 0.59
C TYR A 140 16.38 -15.33 1.79
N ASP A 141 16.14 -16.46 2.44
CA ASP A 141 15.38 -16.51 3.69
C ASP A 141 15.93 -15.49 4.70
N PHE A 142 15.03 -14.74 5.33
CA PHE A 142 15.41 -13.66 6.25
C PHE A 142 16.34 -14.15 7.38
N ASP A 143 16.07 -15.34 7.92
CA ASP A 143 16.84 -15.98 8.99
C ASP A 143 18.21 -16.49 8.53
N ALA A 144 18.48 -16.51 7.22
CA ALA A 144 19.75 -17.01 6.69
C ALA A 144 20.90 -16.01 6.83
N HIS A 145 20.61 -14.71 7.00
CA HIS A 145 21.60 -13.62 7.05
C HIS A 145 22.60 -13.65 5.88
N ILE A 146 22.11 -13.87 4.66
CA ILE A 146 22.91 -13.91 3.43
C ILE A 146 22.61 -12.65 2.63
N ASP A 147 23.65 -11.99 2.13
CA ASP A 147 23.51 -10.84 1.23
C ASP A 147 22.73 -11.23 -0.03
N SER A 148 21.94 -10.31 -0.59
CA SER A 148 21.15 -10.53 -1.80
C SER A 148 21.90 -10.02 -3.05
N PRO A 149 22.75 -10.84 -3.72
CA PRO A 149 23.56 -10.38 -4.84
C PRO A 149 22.69 -10.03 -6.05
N GLU A 150 23.07 -8.94 -6.73
CA GLU A 150 22.47 -8.50 -7.99
C GLU A 150 23.36 -8.92 -9.18
N LYS A 151 22.71 -9.36 -10.26
CA LYS A 151 23.35 -9.67 -11.54
C LYS A 151 22.56 -9.06 -12.69
N THR A 152 23.26 -8.42 -13.61
CA THR A 152 22.65 -7.96 -14.87
C THR A 152 22.77 -9.07 -15.92
N LEU A 153 21.65 -9.45 -16.53
CA LEU A 153 21.54 -10.51 -17.52
C LEU A 153 21.00 -9.96 -18.83
N SER A 154 21.46 -10.52 -19.94
CA SER A 154 20.97 -10.17 -21.27
C SER A 154 19.73 -10.99 -21.62
N ILE A 155 18.65 -10.33 -22.02
CA ILE A 155 17.43 -10.96 -22.53
C ILE A 155 17.70 -11.48 -23.95
N GLY A 156 17.50 -12.78 -24.17
CA GLY A 156 17.67 -13.44 -25.45
C GLY A 156 16.68 -12.96 -26.53
N THR A 157 16.90 -13.40 -27.78
CA THR A 157 16.07 -13.02 -28.93
C THR A 157 14.62 -13.50 -28.81
N ASN A 158 14.38 -14.58 -28.06
CA ASN A 158 13.05 -15.09 -27.71
C ASN A 158 12.44 -14.40 -26.48
N ASN A 159 12.99 -13.25 -26.06
CA ASN A 159 12.61 -12.52 -24.84
C ASN A 159 12.70 -13.37 -23.57
N SER A 160 13.68 -14.27 -23.46
CA SER A 160 13.87 -15.08 -22.27
C SER A 160 15.27 -14.98 -21.67
N VAL A 161 15.37 -15.29 -20.40
CA VAL A 161 16.62 -15.47 -19.65
C VAL A 161 16.56 -16.84 -18.99
N VAL A 162 17.64 -17.60 -19.14
CA VAL A 162 17.83 -18.90 -18.49
C VAL A 162 18.88 -18.76 -17.41
N ILE A 163 18.55 -19.17 -16.19
CA ILE A 163 19.43 -19.09 -15.01
C ILE A 163 19.58 -20.51 -14.44
N PRO A 164 20.69 -21.21 -14.74
CA PRO A 164 20.98 -22.51 -14.15
C PRO A 164 21.04 -22.42 -12.62
N TYR A 165 20.48 -23.41 -11.90
CA TYR A 165 20.51 -23.38 -10.42
C TYR A 165 21.92 -23.33 -9.84
N LYS A 166 22.88 -23.97 -10.52
CA LYS A 166 24.29 -23.96 -10.15
C LYS A 166 24.94 -22.55 -10.17
N ASP A 167 24.35 -21.60 -10.90
CA ASP A 167 24.85 -20.23 -11.02
C ASP A 167 24.25 -19.30 -9.96
N ILE A 168 23.36 -19.82 -9.11
CA ILE A 168 22.71 -19.10 -8.00
C ILE A 168 23.44 -19.46 -6.70
N PRO A 169 24.11 -18.49 -6.06
CA PRO A 169 24.74 -18.71 -4.75
C PRO A 169 23.70 -19.19 -3.74
N ASN A 170 24.06 -20.12 -2.84
CA ASN A 170 23.16 -20.58 -1.77
C ASN A 170 21.73 -20.92 -2.23
N PHE A 171 21.58 -21.51 -3.44
CA PHE A 171 20.28 -21.78 -4.07
C PHE A 171 19.29 -22.50 -3.14
N ASN A 172 19.77 -23.35 -2.24
CA ASN A 172 18.94 -24.07 -1.26
C ASN A 172 18.23 -23.18 -0.23
N LYS A 173 18.62 -21.91 -0.11
CA LYS A 173 18.04 -20.89 0.77
C LYS A 173 17.37 -19.76 0.00
N LEU A 174 17.23 -19.90 -1.32
CA LEU A 174 16.62 -18.88 -2.17
C LEU A 174 15.13 -18.77 -1.82
N ALA A 175 14.71 -17.60 -1.37
CA ALA A 175 13.33 -17.28 -1.04
C ALA A 175 12.63 -16.65 -2.25
N ALA A 176 13.31 -15.70 -2.91
CA ALA A 176 12.77 -15.06 -4.09
C ALA A 176 13.82 -14.65 -5.14
N ILE A 177 13.36 -14.46 -6.37
CA ILE A 177 14.05 -13.79 -7.46
C ILE A 177 13.36 -12.46 -7.67
N ARG A 178 14.05 -11.37 -7.38
CA ARG A 178 13.60 -10.02 -7.70
C ARG A 178 14.15 -9.61 -9.06
N ILE A 179 13.30 -9.00 -9.88
CA ILE A 179 13.70 -8.43 -11.16
C ILE A 179 13.56 -6.91 -11.16
N GLU A 180 14.42 -6.24 -11.92
CA GLU A 180 14.23 -4.85 -12.34
C GLU A 180 14.48 -4.75 -13.84
N TYR A 181 13.47 -4.28 -14.57
CA TYR A 181 13.52 -4.06 -16.00
C TYR A 181 13.17 -2.61 -16.32
N LEU A 182 13.91 -2.00 -17.25
CA LEU A 182 13.67 -0.64 -17.71
C LEU A 182 12.92 -0.71 -19.04
N LEU A 183 11.59 -0.51 -18.99
CA LEU A 183 10.66 -0.68 -20.12
C LEU A 183 10.92 0.34 -21.24
N ASN A 184 11.21 1.57 -20.84
CA ASN A 184 11.73 2.65 -21.67
C ASN A 184 12.77 3.43 -20.84
N TYR A 185 13.41 4.46 -21.40
CA TYR A 185 14.50 5.18 -20.72
C TYR A 185 14.18 5.75 -19.32
N THR A 186 12.91 5.87 -18.95
CA THR A 186 12.48 6.47 -17.67
C THR A 186 11.69 5.50 -16.78
N GLU A 187 11.06 4.49 -17.35
CA GLU A 187 10.10 3.65 -16.66
C GLU A 187 10.68 2.31 -16.23
N LYS A 188 10.84 2.14 -14.92
CA LYS A 188 11.24 0.88 -14.31
C LYS A 188 10.01 0.02 -14.01
N ARG A 189 10.20 -1.30 -14.08
CA ARG A 189 9.28 -2.36 -13.66
C ARG A 189 10.05 -3.25 -12.72
N HIS A 190 9.50 -3.53 -11.54
CA HIS A 190 10.16 -4.39 -10.56
C HIS A 190 9.15 -5.33 -9.92
N ASN A 191 9.56 -6.56 -9.67
CA ASN A 191 8.69 -7.53 -9.01
C ASN A 191 9.50 -8.65 -8.36
N TYR A 192 8.92 -9.28 -7.35
CA TYR A 192 9.40 -10.51 -6.73
C TYR A 192 8.66 -11.69 -7.38
N LEU A 193 9.38 -12.50 -8.15
CA LEU A 193 8.80 -13.50 -9.03
C LEU A 193 8.49 -14.84 -8.37
N THR A 194 8.74 -14.99 -7.08
CA THR A 194 8.70 -16.31 -6.42
C THR A 194 8.12 -16.22 -5.01
N GLU A 195 7.62 -15.05 -4.63
CA GLU A 195 6.79 -14.90 -3.44
C GLU A 195 5.46 -15.62 -3.65
N ASN A 196 5.38 -16.85 -3.13
CA ASN A 196 4.11 -17.35 -2.64
C ASN A 196 3.88 -16.72 -1.26
N LYS A 197 2.63 -16.50 -0.86
CA LYS A 197 2.24 -15.80 0.40
C LYS A 197 2.64 -16.53 1.71
N THR A 198 3.69 -17.34 1.71
CA THR A 198 4.13 -18.20 2.80
C THR A 198 5.65 -18.17 2.89
N VAL A 199 6.14 -17.65 4.01
CA VAL A 199 7.53 -17.32 4.38
C VAL A 199 8.45 -18.55 4.52
N ASN A 200 8.10 -19.71 3.94
CA ASN A 200 8.89 -20.93 4.06
C ASN A 200 8.54 -21.90 2.93
N ILE A 201 9.04 -21.65 1.71
CA ILE A 201 8.93 -22.62 0.62
C ILE A 201 10.09 -23.61 0.75
N ARG A 202 9.78 -24.89 0.96
CA ARG A 202 10.80 -25.96 0.87
C ARG A 202 11.40 -25.91 -0.54
N GLN A 203 12.73 -26.02 -0.64
CA GLN A 203 13.58 -26.01 -1.84
C GLN A 203 13.00 -26.71 -3.11
N GLY A 204 12.03 -27.60 -2.96
CA GLY A 204 11.35 -28.28 -4.05
C GLY A 204 10.19 -27.51 -4.70
N ASP A 205 9.63 -26.44 -4.14
CA ASP A 205 8.31 -25.90 -4.56
C ASP A 205 8.35 -24.58 -5.33
N ILE A 206 9.53 -24.05 -5.62
CA ILE A 206 9.68 -22.82 -6.40
C ILE A 206 9.39 -23.13 -7.88
N PRO A 207 8.38 -22.51 -8.50
CA PRO A 207 8.13 -22.66 -9.94
C PRO A 207 9.34 -22.16 -10.74
N ASN A 208 9.85 -23.01 -11.61
CA ASN A 208 11.07 -22.72 -12.36
C ASN A 208 10.80 -22.12 -13.74
N ILE A 209 9.55 -22.13 -14.21
CA ILE A 209 9.11 -21.47 -15.44
C ILE A 209 8.22 -20.30 -15.07
N ILE A 210 8.70 -19.09 -15.39
CA ILE A 210 8.06 -17.86 -14.98
C ILE A 210 7.84 -16.99 -16.22
N ASN A 211 6.57 -16.73 -16.57
CA ASN A 211 6.24 -15.78 -17.61
C ASN A 211 5.86 -14.45 -16.97
N VAL A 212 6.64 -13.42 -17.27
CA VAL A 212 6.52 -12.07 -16.78
C VAL A 212 5.91 -11.19 -17.87
N GLU A 213 4.83 -10.50 -17.52
CA GLU A 213 4.17 -9.51 -18.37
C GLU A 213 4.31 -8.13 -17.74
N PHE A 214 4.97 -7.21 -18.45
CA PHE A 214 5.07 -5.80 -18.06
C PHE A 214 3.85 -5.04 -18.58
N VAL A 215 3.15 -4.35 -17.69
CA VAL A 215 2.04 -3.47 -18.03
C VAL A 215 2.63 -2.13 -18.49
N GLU A 216 2.37 -1.77 -19.75
CA GLU A 216 2.93 -0.56 -20.34
C GLU A 216 2.32 0.71 -19.78
N SER A 217 1.05 0.67 -19.41
CA SER A 217 0.33 1.83 -18.86
C SER A 217 -0.62 1.35 -17.76
N PRO A 218 -0.11 1.15 -16.54
CA PRO A 218 -0.92 0.68 -15.42
C PRO A 218 -2.13 1.60 -15.20
N ASN A 219 -3.30 1.01 -15.04
CA ASN A 219 -4.51 1.77 -14.74
C ASN A 219 -4.39 2.41 -13.35
N LYS A 220 -4.99 3.59 -13.20
CA LYS A 220 -5.01 4.36 -11.95
C LYS A 220 -6.44 4.71 -11.60
N GLU A 221 -6.80 4.50 -10.34
CA GLU A 221 -8.09 4.90 -9.79
C GLU A 221 -7.88 5.82 -8.59
N MET A 222 -8.63 6.92 -8.53
CA MET A 222 -8.68 7.76 -7.34
C MET A 222 -9.75 7.23 -6.42
N VAL A 223 -9.37 6.88 -5.19
CA VAL A 223 -10.29 6.51 -4.12
C VAL A 223 -10.59 7.75 -3.30
N TYR A 224 -11.86 8.07 -3.14
CA TYR A 224 -12.32 9.14 -2.27
C TYR A 224 -12.94 8.53 -1.02
N ARG A 225 -12.44 8.92 0.15
CA ARG A 225 -12.98 8.50 1.44
C ARG A 225 -13.77 9.64 2.06
N THR A 226 -14.94 9.29 2.61
CA THR A 226 -15.75 10.20 3.42
C THR A 226 -16.08 9.54 4.74
N ILE A 227 -15.71 10.20 5.83
CA ILE A 227 -16.00 9.78 7.19
C ILE A 227 -16.88 10.83 7.84
N LYS A 228 -17.90 10.39 8.58
CA LYS A 228 -18.79 11.27 9.33
C LYS A 228 -18.66 11.00 10.81
N ALA A 229 -18.67 12.08 11.57
CA ALA A 229 -18.73 12.01 13.01
C ALA A 229 -19.81 12.95 13.55
N VAL A 230 -20.34 12.62 14.72
CA VAL A 230 -21.23 13.52 15.48
C VAL A 230 -20.48 13.97 16.73
N VAL A 231 -20.51 15.27 17.00
CA VAL A 231 -19.92 15.89 18.18
C VAL A 231 -21.02 16.35 19.12
N LYS A 232 -21.02 15.82 20.34
CA LYS A 232 -21.96 16.19 21.40
C LYS A 232 -21.27 16.09 22.77
N ASP A 233 -21.47 17.08 23.64
CA ASP A 233 -20.96 17.08 25.02
C ASP A 233 -19.45 16.71 25.09
N ASP A 234 -18.62 17.45 24.36
CA ASP A 234 -17.16 17.21 24.24
C ASP A 234 -16.75 15.83 23.72
N THR A 235 -17.70 15.06 23.18
CA THR A 235 -17.50 13.70 22.68
C THR A 235 -17.70 13.64 21.18
N LEU A 236 -16.77 13.02 20.46
CA LEU A 236 -16.85 12.74 19.03
C LEU A 236 -17.10 11.25 18.81
N LYS A 237 -18.10 10.89 18.01
CA LYS A 237 -18.40 9.51 17.61
C LYS A 237 -18.41 9.37 16.10
N ILE A 238 -17.67 8.41 15.56
CA ILE A 238 -17.71 8.08 14.15
C ILE A 238 -19.02 7.34 13.84
N THR A 239 -19.79 7.85 12.89
CA THR A 239 -21.11 7.30 12.52
C THR A 239 -21.11 6.62 11.17
N SER A 240 -20.14 6.94 10.30
CA SER A 240 -19.97 6.24 9.02
C SER A 240 -18.55 6.41 8.49
N ASN A 241 -18.02 5.37 7.88
CA ASN A 241 -16.82 5.39 7.06
C ASN A 241 -17.18 4.80 5.69
N SER A 242 -16.94 5.53 4.62
CA SER A 242 -17.27 5.10 3.26
C SER A 242 -16.16 5.52 2.31
N LYS A 243 -15.91 4.68 1.29
CA LYS A 243 -15.01 4.99 0.19
C LYS A 243 -15.63 4.60 -1.14
N THR A 244 -15.17 5.23 -2.22
CA THR A 244 -15.60 4.87 -3.58
C THR A 244 -15.23 3.43 -3.90
N LYS A 245 -16.10 2.72 -4.63
CA LYS A 245 -15.81 1.36 -5.11
C LYS A 245 -14.76 1.41 -6.22
N THR A 246 -13.85 0.44 -6.21
CA THR A 246 -12.75 0.33 -7.16
C THR A 246 -12.87 -0.94 -7.98
N THR A 247 -12.33 -0.93 -9.19
CA THR A 247 -12.15 -2.17 -9.98
C THR A 247 -10.76 -2.77 -9.76
N LEU A 248 -9.79 -1.92 -9.39
CA LEU A 248 -8.47 -2.33 -8.97
C LEU A 248 -8.46 -2.79 -7.49
N PRO A 249 -7.59 -3.75 -7.11
CA PRO A 249 -7.38 -4.11 -5.72
C PRO A 249 -6.93 -2.91 -4.89
N ASP A 250 -7.65 -2.63 -3.81
CA ASP A 250 -7.28 -1.61 -2.83
C ASP A 250 -6.56 -2.29 -1.65
N TYR A 251 -5.24 -2.18 -1.64
CA TYR A 251 -4.41 -2.70 -0.54
C TYR A 251 -4.23 -1.70 0.61
N TYR A 252 -4.78 -0.48 0.49
CA TYR A 252 -4.82 0.43 1.63
C TYR A 252 -5.80 -0.11 2.67
N ARG A 253 -5.31 -0.25 3.91
CA ARG A 253 -6.11 -0.72 5.02
C ARG A 253 -7.32 0.19 5.22
N ASP A 254 -8.47 -0.41 5.51
CA ASP A 254 -9.61 0.36 6.02
C ASP A 254 -9.24 1.03 7.34
N ILE A 255 -9.69 2.27 7.52
CA ILE A 255 -9.48 3.00 8.77
C ILE A 255 -10.48 2.47 9.80
N GLU A 256 -9.94 1.94 10.90
CA GLU A 256 -10.71 1.51 12.05
C GLU A 256 -10.68 2.59 13.13
N PHE A 257 -11.80 2.76 13.82
CA PHE A 257 -11.99 3.80 14.82
C PHE A 257 -12.46 3.19 16.14
N GLU A 258 -12.12 3.85 17.24
CA GLU A 258 -12.73 3.62 18.54
C GLU A 258 -14.21 4.08 18.58
N ASP A 259 -14.95 3.57 19.56
CA ASP A 259 -16.38 3.86 19.75
C ASP A 259 -16.67 5.35 19.96
N SER A 260 -15.74 6.06 20.61
CA SER A 260 -15.83 7.50 20.87
C SER A 260 -14.50 8.12 21.26
N TYR A 261 -14.37 9.43 21.10
CA TYR A 261 -13.20 10.22 21.45
C TYR A 261 -13.63 11.40 22.31
N THR A 262 -12.79 11.81 23.26
CA THR A 262 -13.04 12.92 24.17
C THR A 262 -12.17 14.11 23.80
N LEU A 263 -12.74 15.31 23.83
CA LEU A 263 -12.03 16.56 23.60
C LEU A 263 -10.90 16.73 24.62
N ASN A 264 -9.68 16.96 24.13
CA ASN A 264 -8.55 17.36 24.96
C ASN A 264 -8.76 18.81 25.41
N LYS A 265 -8.80 19.05 26.73
CA LYS A 265 -9.01 20.37 27.33
C LYS A 265 -7.70 21.06 27.66
#